data_AF-A0AAQ2G8X7-F1
#
_entry.id   AF-A0AAQ2G8X7-F1
#
_cell.length_a   1.000
_cell.length_b   1.000
_cell.length_c   1.000
_cell.angle_alpha   90.00
_cell.angle_beta   90.00
_cell.angle_gamma   90.00
#
_symmetry.space_group_name_H-M   'P 1'
#
loop_
_entity.id
_entity.type
_entity.pdbx_description
1 polymer ?
#
loop_
_entity_poly.entity_id
_entity_poly.type
_entity_poly.pdbx_seq_one_letter_code
_entity_poly.pdbx_strand_id
1 'polypeptide(L)'
;MMFVAVGLRERLTPLKVRPPGTPCFEAQAGTQAAIEHIAWLGEQCAGVDAAPPLDRRIVTGLEAATAYEAGLMDRFLAGTTAIPGLTLSASPAATDWTRACRPLASGWPIARRWKTRLRWLRKNIFGWAGDSMP
;
A
#
# COMPACT_ATOMS: atom_id res chain seq x y z
N MET A 1 31.33 -17.63 20.58
CA MET A 1 30.78 -18.14 19.30
C MET A 1 30.85 -19.66 19.37
N MET A 2 29.72 -20.35 19.50
CA MET A 2 29.68 -21.79 19.81
C MET A 2 29.46 -22.58 18.51
N PHE A 3 30.45 -23.38 18.12
CA PHE A 3 30.36 -24.27 16.96
C PHE A 3 30.06 -25.70 17.45
N VAL A 4 29.00 -26.29 16.93
CA VAL A 4 28.64 -27.68 17.21
C VAL A 4 29.51 -28.62 16.37
N ALA A 5 30.10 -29.64 17.00
CA ALA A 5 30.94 -30.63 16.34
C ALA A 5 30.16 -31.41 15.27
N VAL A 6 30.79 -31.69 14.13
CA VAL A 6 30.18 -32.32 12.95
C VAL A 6 29.47 -33.63 13.28
N GLY A 7 30.10 -34.51 14.08
CA GLY A 7 29.49 -35.79 14.48
C GLY A 7 28.24 -35.66 15.36
N LEU A 8 28.04 -34.53 16.05
CA LEU A 8 26.80 -34.26 16.78
C LEU A 8 25.70 -33.76 15.84
N ARG A 9 26.07 -33.00 14.80
CA ARG A 9 25.15 -32.47 13.79
C ARG A 9 24.47 -33.58 12.99
N GLU A 10 25.18 -34.66 12.69
CA GLU A 10 24.67 -35.80 11.91
C GLU A 10 23.76 -36.74 12.74
N ARG A 11 23.91 -36.75 14.06
CA ARG A 11 23.11 -37.59 14.97
C ARG A 11 21.85 -36.92 15.47
N LEU A 12 21.75 -35.60 15.31
CA LEU A 12 20.52 -34.87 15.61
C LEU A 12 19.52 -35.12 14.48
N THR A 13 18.54 -35.98 14.71
CA THR A 13 17.33 -36.00 13.89
C THR A 13 16.75 -34.58 13.94
N PRO A 14 16.53 -33.90 12.80
CA PRO A 14 15.99 -32.54 12.83
C PRO A 14 14.60 -32.57 13.46
N LEU A 15 14.52 -32.26 14.75
CA LEU A 15 13.25 -32.12 15.49
C LEU A 15 12.42 -30.94 14.96
N LYS A 16 12.97 -30.14 14.06
CA LYS A 16 12.23 -29.12 13.32
C LYS A 16 11.70 -29.71 12.02
N VAL A 17 10.76 -30.65 12.16
CA VAL A 17 9.80 -30.93 11.11
C VAL A 17 8.94 -29.66 10.99
N ARG A 18 9.19 -28.82 9.99
CA ARG A 18 8.20 -27.81 9.59
C ARG A 18 7.33 -28.46 8.52
N PRO A 19 6.10 -28.91 8.81
CA PRO A 19 5.13 -29.11 7.72
C PRO A 19 5.04 -27.81 6.90
N PRO A 20 4.75 -27.85 5.59
CA PRO A 20 4.49 -26.63 4.83
C PRO A 20 3.40 -25.83 5.56
N GLY A 21 3.66 -24.55 5.86
CA GLY A 21 2.66 -23.67 6.45
C GLY A 21 2.62 -23.59 7.98
N THR A 22 3.73 -23.23 8.64
CA THR A 22 3.58 -22.51 9.92
C THR A 22 2.95 -21.15 9.59
N PRO A 23 1.71 -20.86 10.05
CA PRO A 23 1.05 -19.60 9.72
C PRO A 23 1.81 -18.42 10.33
N CYS A 24 1.77 -17.27 9.65
CA CYS A 24 2.28 -16.03 10.19
C CYS A 24 1.21 -15.38 11.08
N PHE A 25 1.17 -15.78 12.36
CA PHE A 25 0.16 -15.29 13.31
C PHE A 25 0.17 -13.77 13.46
N GLU A 26 1.35 -13.15 13.40
CA GLU A 26 1.50 -11.69 13.45
C GLU A 26 0.86 -11.01 12.23
N ALA A 27 1.07 -11.54 11.02
CA ALA A 27 0.45 -11.00 9.81
C ALA A 27 -1.08 -11.24 9.81
N GLN A 28 -1.54 -12.35 10.36
CA GLN A 28 -2.97 -12.64 10.51
C GLN A 28 -3.62 -11.67 11.49
N ALA A 29 -3.00 -11.42 12.65
CA ALA A 29 -3.45 -10.42 13.62
C ALA A 29 -3.46 -9.01 13.00
N GLY A 30 -2.42 -8.66 12.24
CA GLY A 30 -2.36 -7.40 11.51
C GLY A 30 -3.47 -7.26 10.47
N THR A 31 -3.82 -8.36 9.79
CA THR A 31 -4.91 -8.39 8.81
C THR A 31 -6.27 -8.21 9.49
N GLN A 32 -6.49 -8.88 10.62
CA GLN A 32 -7.69 -8.71 11.42
C GLN A 32 -7.84 -7.26 11.91
N ALA A 33 -6.76 -6.66 12.43
CA ALA A 33 -6.75 -5.26 12.86
C ALA A 33 -7.04 -4.29 11.69
N ALA A 34 -6.52 -4.58 10.49
CA ALA A 34 -6.81 -3.79 9.30
C ALA A 34 -8.30 -3.87 8.89
N ILE A 35 -8.90 -5.06 8.97
CA ILE A 35 -10.34 -5.26 8.71
C ILE A 35 -11.18 -4.45 9.70
N GLU A 36 -10.85 -4.54 10.99
CA GLU A 36 -11.55 -3.80 12.05
C GLU A 36 -11.38 -2.29 11.89
N HIS A 37 -10.19 -1.83 11.47
CA HIS A 37 -9.94 -0.42 11.19
C HIS A 37 -10.80 0.10 10.02
N ILE A 38 -10.95 -0.67 8.94
CA ILE A 38 -11.82 -0.28 7.81
C ILE A 38 -13.28 -0.23 8.25
N ALA A 39 -13.74 -1.19 9.06
CA ALA A 39 -15.10 -1.13 9.61
C ALA A 39 -15.33 0.11 10.49
N TRP A 40 -14.34 0.45 11.33
CA TRP A 40 -14.36 1.66 12.14
C TRP A 40 -14.39 2.94 11.30
N LEU A 41 -13.71 2.98 10.14
CA LEU A 41 -13.82 4.12 9.21
C LEU A 41 -15.26 4.31 8.71
N GLY A 42 -16.00 3.22 8.47
CA GLY A 42 -17.42 3.31 8.09
C GLY A 42 -18.27 3.98 9.17
N GLU A 43 -17.96 3.73 10.44
CA GLU A 43 -18.64 4.37 11.57
C GLU A 43 -18.28 5.85 11.70
N GLN A 44 -16.99 6.16 11.68
CA GLN A 44 -16.53 7.53 11.95
C GLN A 44 -16.75 8.49 10.77
N CYS A 45 -16.63 7.99 9.54
CA CYS A 45 -16.58 8.84 8.35
C CYS A 45 -17.84 8.77 7.49
N ALA A 46 -18.64 7.70 7.64
CA ALA A 46 -19.85 7.50 6.83
C ALA A 46 -21.12 7.26 7.66
N GLY A 47 -21.07 7.42 8.98
CA GLY A 47 -22.24 7.48 9.85
C GLY A 47 -23.00 6.16 9.98
N VAL A 48 -22.34 5.03 9.69
CA VAL A 48 -22.91 3.70 9.95
C VAL A 48 -22.75 3.38 11.44
N ASP A 49 -23.81 2.91 12.09
CA ASP A 49 -23.73 2.45 13.49
C ASP A 49 -22.85 1.19 13.60
N ALA A 50 -22.44 0.78 14.80
CA ALA A 50 -21.73 -0.48 15.03
C ALA A 50 -22.67 -1.71 14.99
N ALA A 51 -23.99 -1.49 15.01
CA ALA A 51 -25.02 -2.52 15.01
C ALA A 51 -25.14 -3.36 13.71
N PRO A 52 -24.97 -2.79 12.50
CA PRO A 52 -25.00 -3.56 11.25
C PRO A 52 -23.86 -4.58 11.15
N PRO A 53 -24.02 -5.60 10.28
CA PRO A 53 -23.00 -6.63 10.09
C PRO A 53 -21.65 -6.09 9.60
N LEU A 54 -20.58 -6.83 9.91
CA LEU A 54 -19.19 -6.41 9.64
C LEU A 54 -18.91 -6.10 8.17
N ASP A 55 -19.43 -6.92 7.25
CA ASP A 55 -19.30 -6.72 5.80
C ASP A 55 -19.88 -5.38 5.36
N ARG A 56 -21.06 -5.00 5.88
CA ARG A 56 -21.69 -3.71 5.60
C ARG A 56 -20.84 -2.55 6.08
N ARG A 57 -20.29 -2.65 7.31
CA ARG A 57 -19.40 -1.62 7.89
C ARG A 57 -18.11 -1.47 7.06
N ILE A 58 -17.52 -2.57 6.61
CA ILE A 58 -16.33 -2.56 5.75
C ILE A 58 -16.62 -1.87 4.41
N VAL A 59 -17.71 -2.25 3.73
CA VAL A 59 -18.08 -1.65 2.44
C VAL A 59 -18.22 -0.14 2.58
N THR A 60 -18.95 0.31 3.59
CA THR A 60 -19.15 1.74 3.84
C THR A 60 -17.85 2.46 4.24
N GLY A 61 -16.96 1.81 4.99
CA GLY A 61 -15.62 2.34 5.27
C GLY A 61 -14.76 2.50 4.02
N LEU A 62 -14.81 1.53 3.10
CA LEU A 62 -14.13 1.62 1.80
C LEU A 62 -14.70 2.72 0.91
N GLU A 63 -16.03 2.91 0.90
CA GLU A 63 -16.67 4.02 0.19
C GLU A 63 -16.22 5.37 0.75
N ALA A 64 -16.17 5.51 2.07
CA ALA A 64 -15.68 6.73 2.73
C ALA A 64 -14.21 7.03 2.40
N ALA A 65 -13.35 6.01 2.45
CA ALA A 65 -11.94 6.13 2.07
C ALA A 65 -11.80 6.53 0.59
N THR A 66 -12.57 5.90 -0.30
CA THR A 66 -12.56 6.19 -1.74
C THR A 66 -12.97 7.64 -2.01
N ALA A 67 -14.04 8.14 -1.37
CA ALA A 67 -14.48 9.52 -1.53
C ALA A 67 -13.41 10.52 -1.04
N TYR A 68 -12.76 10.23 0.08
CA TYR A 68 -11.67 11.05 0.59
C TYR A 68 -10.45 11.06 -0.34
N GLU A 69 -10.06 9.89 -0.83
CA GLU A 69 -8.93 9.74 -1.76
C GLU A 69 -9.19 10.41 -3.10
N ALA A 70 -10.43 10.38 -3.61
CA ALA A 70 -10.83 11.13 -4.80
C ALA A 70 -10.58 12.64 -4.62
N GLY A 71 -11.00 13.22 -3.49
CA GLY A 71 -10.74 14.63 -3.19
C GLY A 71 -9.25 14.96 -2.97
N LEU A 72 -8.45 14.00 -2.51
CA LEU A 72 -6.98 14.15 -2.49
C LEU A 72 -6.39 14.12 -3.89
N MET A 73 -6.88 13.22 -4.75
CA MET A 73 -6.44 13.10 -6.13
C MET A 73 -6.76 14.38 -6.91
N ASP A 74 -7.95 14.95 -6.76
CA ASP A 74 -8.32 16.22 -7.42
C ASP A 74 -7.35 17.35 -7.05
N ARG A 75 -7.04 17.49 -5.76
CA ARG A 75 -6.06 18.47 -5.28
C ARG A 75 -4.66 18.20 -5.81
N PHE A 76 -4.27 16.93 -5.88
CA PHE A 76 -2.98 16.53 -6.42
C PHE A 76 -2.86 16.82 -7.91
N LEU A 77 -3.89 16.51 -8.70
CA LEU A 77 -3.96 16.79 -10.14
C LEU A 77 -3.97 18.30 -10.41
N ALA A 78 -4.74 19.07 -9.64
CA ALA A 78 -4.73 20.52 -9.74
C ALA A 78 -3.34 21.11 -9.46
N GLY A 79 -2.65 20.61 -8.42
CA GLY A 79 -1.31 21.07 -8.08
C GLY A 79 -0.24 20.64 -9.10
N THR A 80 -0.32 19.43 -9.62
CA THR A 80 0.68 18.88 -10.55
C THR A 80 0.54 19.44 -11.97
N THR A 81 -0.69 19.62 -12.46
CA THR A 81 -0.92 20.23 -13.79
C THR A 81 -0.46 21.69 -13.87
N ALA A 82 -0.37 22.38 -12.74
CA ALA A 82 0.17 23.74 -12.65
C ALA A 82 1.71 23.82 -12.72
N ILE A 83 2.44 22.69 -12.67
CA ILE A 83 3.90 22.68 -12.67
C ILE A 83 4.43 22.64 -14.11
N PRO A 84 5.13 23.70 -14.57
CA PRO A 84 5.69 23.71 -15.93
C PRO A 84 6.71 22.58 -16.14
N GLY A 85 6.54 21.83 -17.23
CA GLY A 85 7.43 20.72 -17.60
C GLY A 85 7.16 19.40 -16.89
N LEU A 86 6.09 19.28 -16.11
CA LEU A 86 5.59 18.03 -15.57
C LEU A 86 4.55 17.41 -16.51
N THR A 87 4.82 16.22 -17.03
CA THR A 87 3.84 15.46 -17.82
C THR A 87 3.26 14.33 -16.97
N LEU A 88 1.94 14.26 -16.91
CA LEU A 88 1.21 13.17 -16.28
C LEU A 88 0.84 12.13 -17.34
N SER A 89 1.06 10.85 -17.04
CA SER A 89 0.66 9.75 -17.91
C SER A 89 -0.46 8.97 -17.22
N ALA A 90 -1.66 9.01 -17.80
CA ALA A 90 -2.75 8.14 -17.38
C ALA A 90 -2.58 6.74 -17.99
N SER A 91 -2.89 5.69 -17.22
CA SER A 91 -3.02 4.34 -17.76
C SER A 91 -4.42 4.17 -18.36
N PRO A 92 -4.59 3.51 -19.52
CA PRO A 92 -5.90 3.35 -20.18
C PRO A 92 -6.92 2.50 -19.41
N ALA A 93 -6.52 1.83 -18.32
CA ALA A 93 -7.46 1.18 -17.38
C ALA A 93 -8.17 2.17 -16.43
N ALA A 94 -7.84 3.47 -16.49
CA ALA A 94 -8.35 4.51 -15.61
C ALA A 94 -9.65 5.18 -16.08
N THR A 95 -10.37 4.62 -17.06
CA THR A 95 -11.63 5.22 -17.55
C THR A 95 -12.74 5.17 -16.48
N ASP A 96 -12.58 4.35 -15.45
CA ASP A 96 -13.48 4.27 -14.29
C ASP A 96 -12.70 4.54 -12.98
N TRP A 97 -12.61 5.82 -12.61
CA TRP A 97 -11.94 6.28 -11.39
C TRP A 97 -12.62 5.83 -10.10
N THR A 98 -13.89 5.40 -10.16
CA THR A 98 -14.62 4.91 -8.98
C THR A 98 -14.13 3.55 -8.48
N ARG A 99 -13.21 2.89 -9.22
CA ARG A 99 -12.69 1.56 -8.89
C ARG A 99 -11.16 1.45 -8.75
N ALA A 100 -10.39 2.53 -8.85
CA ALA A 100 -8.93 2.42 -8.95
C ALA A 100 -8.16 3.39 -8.04
N CYS A 101 -7.73 2.89 -6.88
CA CYS A 101 -6.53 3.39 -6.20
C CYS A 101 -5.29 2.91 -6.98
N ARG A 102 -4.92 3.61 -8.08
CA ARG A 102 -3.65 3.35 -8.79
C ARG A 102 -2.67 4.52 -8.62
N PRO A 103 -1.36 4.24 -8.55
CA PRO A 103 -0.35 5.28 -8.47
C PRO A 103 -0.28 6.06 -9.80
N LEU A 104 -0.37 7.39 -9.71
CA LEU A 104 -0.12 8.29 -10.83
C LEU A 104 1.37 8.25 -11.21
N ALA A 105 1.66 7.93 -12.47
CA ALA A 105 3.00 8.06 -13.02
C ALA A 105 3.18 9.48 -13.58
N SER A 106 4.18 10.19 -13.08
CA SER A 106 4.61 11.46 -13.66
C SER A 106 6.02 11.32 -14.24
N GLY A 107 6.20 11.84 -15.46
CA GLY A 107 7.44 11.74 -16.22
C GLY A 107 8.19 13.06 -16.27
N TRP A 108 9.48 13.03 -15.92
CA TRP A 108 10.49 14.01 -16.32
C TRP A 108 11.48 13.29 -17.25
N PRO A 109 12.19 13.97 -18.18
CA PRO A 109 13.26 13.36 -18.96
C PRO A 109 14.26 12.61 -18.05
N ILE A 110 14.66 11.40 -18.45
CA ILE A 110 15.47 10.42 -17.68
C ILE A 110 16.65 11.06 -16.92
N ALA A 111 17.29 12.09 -17.47
CA ALA A 111 18.43 12.79 -16.87
C ALA A 111 18.11 13.59 -15.58
N ARG A 112 16.84 13.89 -15.26
CA ARG A 112 16.44 14.67 -14.06
C ARG A 112 15.80 13.84 -12.95
N ARG A 113 15.45 12.57 -13.19
CA ARG A 113 14.69 11.68 -12.27
C ARG A 113 15.36 11.51 -10.89
N TRP A 114 16.67 11.26 -10.86
CA TRP A 114 17.40 10.96 -9.62
C TRP A 114 17.71 12.20 -8.75
N LYS A 115 18.03 13.34 -9.38
CA LYS A 115 18.31 14.60 -8.67
C LYS A 115 17.04 15.17 -8.01
N THR A 116 15.88 14.98 -8.62
CA THR A 116 14.59 15.39 -8.06
C THR A 116 14.18 14.49 -6.89
N ARG A 117 14.36 13.16 -6.97
CA ARG A 117 14.06 12.22 -5.86
C ARG A 117 14.87 12.50 -4.60
N LEU A 118 16.17 12.72 -4.72
CA LEU A 118 17.03 13.06 -3.57
C LEU A 118 16.61 14.40 -2.93
N ARG A 119 16.13 15.35 -3.74
CA ARG A 119 15.60 16.62 -3.25
C ARG A 119 14.27 16.46 -2.50
N TRP A 120 13.41 15.54 -2.94
CA TRP A 120 12.12 15.23 -2.30
C TRP A 120 12.27 14.43 -1.02
N LEU A 121 13.18 13.45 -1.01
CA LEU A 121 13.55 12.70 0.21
C LEU A 121 14.03 13.64 1.33
N ARG A 122 14.85 14.64 0.99
CA ARG A 122 15.28 15.68 1.95
C ARG A 122 14.15 16.56 2.48
N LYS A 123 12.98 16.54 1.82
CA LYS A 123 11.75 17.22 2.23
C LYS A 123 10.72 16.26 2.82
N ASN A 124 11.09 15.01 3.14
CA ASN A 124 10.20 13.94 3.59
C ASN A 124 9.04 13.64 2.63
N ILE A 125 9.27 13.84 1.32
CA ILE A 125 8.33 13.46 0.27
C ILE A 125 8.81 12.14 -0.33
N PHE A 126 8.00 11.10 -0.18
CA PHE A 126 8.29 9.76 -0.67
C PHE A 126 7.52 9.47 -1.96
N GLY A 127 8.23 8.92 -2.93
CA GLY A 127 7.66 8.49 -4.20
C GLY A 127 8.49 7.35 -4.78
N TRP A 128 7.84 6.49 -5.54
CA TRP A 128 8.51 5.41 -6.26
C TRP A 128 8.84 5.86 -7.68
N ALA A 129 10.06 5.54 -8.14
CA ALA A 129 10.49 5.75 -9.50
C ALA A 129 11.15 4.46 -9.99
N GLY A 130 10.51 3.85 -10.98
CA GLY A 130 11.02 2.72 -11.73
C GLY A 130 10.37 2.69 -13.10
N ASP A 131 10.70 1.67 -13.87
CA ASP A 131 10.09 1.46 -15.16
C ASP A 131 8.79 0.69 -14.95
N SER A 132 7.70 1.24 -15.47
CA SER A 132 6.48 0.46 -15.67
C SER A 132 6.81 -0.61 -16.72
N MET A 133 6.72 -1.89 -16.35
CA MET A 133 6.76 -2.97 -17.33
C MET A 133 5.71 -2.69 -18.43
N PRO A 134 6.01 -3.02 -19.70
CA PRO A 134 5.09 -2.85 -20.81
C PRO A 134 3.78 -3.63 -20.60
#